data_AF-A0A815I8A1-F1
#
_entry.id   AF-A0A815I8A1-F1
#
_cell.length_a   1.000
_cell.length_b   1.000
_cell.length_c   1.000
_cell.angle_alpha   90.00
_cell.angle_beta   90.00
_cell.angle_gamma   90.00
#
_symmetry.space_group_name_H-M   'P 1'
#
loop_
_entity.id
_entity.type
_entity.pdbx_description
1 polymer ?
#
loop_
_entity_poly.entity_id
_entity_poly.type
_entity_poly.pdbx_seq_one_letter_code
_entity_poly.pdbx_strand_id
1 'polypeptide(L)'
;MQCYRALPHKQRREIANTFYITTIILIHISEAIRLYQLRSEPLILTQYLQYVIAKQCSGTLANLTTTDPFQRSTQISSRPKEITIQQLHDEMEKLGVVVIDIRDDIIRIAPVP
;
A
#
# COMPACT_ATOMS: atom_id res chain seq x y z
N MET A 1 5.02 -25.20 -3.25
CA MET A 1 4.98 -26.23 -2.17
C MET A 1 6.02 -27.34 -2.28
N GLN A 2 6.56 -27.66 -3.47
CA GLN A 2 7.57 -28.74 -3.62
C GLN A 2 8.88 -28.46 -2.85
N CYS A 3 9.33 -27.19 -2.76
CA CYS A 3 10.57 -26.84 -2.05
C CYS A 3 10.51 -26.99 -0.52
N TYR A 4 9.33 -26.86 0.10
CA TYR A 4 9.18 -26.99 1.56
C TYR A 4 9.29 -28.45 2.02
N ARG A 5 8.76 -29.39 1.22
CA ARG A 5 8.82 -30.83 1.52
C ARG A 5 10.22 -31.43 1.35
N ALA A 6 11.10 -30.76 0.61
CA ALA A 6 12.49 -31.18 0.40
C ALA A 6 13.42 -30.82 1.58
N LEU A 7 13.01 -29.95 2.50
CA LEU A 7 13.85 -29.50 3.62
C LEU A 7 13.91 -30.55 4.75
N PRO A 8 15.04 -30.68 5.46
CA PRO A 8 15.15 -31.50 6.67
C PRO A 8 14.07 -31.18 7.70
N HIS A 9 13.58 -32.21 8.42
CA HIS A 9 12.46 -32.08 9.36
C HIS A 9 12.65 -30.98 10.42
N LYS A 10 13.89 -30.76 10.89
CA LYS A 10 14.23 -29.70 11.85
C LYS A 10 14.01 -28.29 11.29
N GLN A 11 14.48 -28.02 10.07
CA GLN A 11 14.31 -26.73 9.40
C GLN A 11 12.84 -26.44 9.07
N ARG A 12 12.05 -27.46 8.71
CA ARG A 12 10.60 -27.31 8.52
C ARG A 12 9.88 -26.88 9.80
N ARG A 13 10.25 -27.47 10.95
CA ARG A 13 9.72 -27.08 12.27
C ARG A 13 10.11 -25.65 12.65
N GLU A 14 11.35 -25.25 12.40
CA GLU A 14 11.81 -23.88 12.67
C GLU A 14 11.03 -22.86 11.82
N ILE A 15 10.85 -23.11 10.51
CA ILE A 15 10.05 -22.25 9.63
C ILE A 15 8.59 -22.19 10.11
N ALA A 16 7.98 -23.32 10.42
CA ALA A 16 6.60 -23.36 10.92
C ALA A 16 6.44 -22.60 12.25
N ASN A 17 7.41 -22.72 13.15
CA ASN A 17 7.43 -21.99 14.41
C ASN A 17 7.60 -20.49 14.19
N THR A 18 8.47 -20.07 13.26
CA THR A 18 8.62 -18.65 12.88
C THR A 18 7.32 -18.09 12.32
N PHE A 19 6.66 -18.79 11.40
CA PHE A 19 5.35 -18.38 10.85
C PHE A 19 4.29 -18.26 11.94
N TYR A 20 4.24 -19.22 12.87
CA TYR A 20 3.31 -19.21 14.00
C TYR A 20 3.56 -18.00 14.92
N ILE A 21 4.82 -17.75 15.28
CA ILE A 21 5.22 -16.61 16.12
C ILE A 21 4.91 -15.28 15.42
N THR A 22 5.24 -15.13 14.14
CA THR A 22 4.91 -13.90 13.38
C THR A 22 3.41 -13.67 13.30
N THR A 23 2.61 -14.73 13.19
CA THR A 23 1.15 -14.63 13.13
C THR A 23 0.58 -14.19 14.49
N ILE A 24 1.07 -14.75 15.59
CA ILE A 24 0.68 -14.34 16.94
C ILE A 24 1.03 -12.88 17.21
N ILE A 25 2.24 -12.45 16.82
CA ILE A 25 2.69 -11.07 16.98
C ILE A 25 1.78 -10.13 16.17
N LEU A 26 1.46 -10.47 14.91
CA LEU A 26 0.55 -9.66 14.08
C LEU A 26 -0.85 -9.55 14.68
N ILE A 27 -1.39 -10.64 15.24
CA ILE A 27 -2.68 -10.63 15.94
C ILE A 27 -2.60 -9.73 17.18
N HIS A 28 -1.57 -9.88 18.02
CA HIS A 28 -1.43 -9.09 19.25
C HIS A 28 -1.23 -7.60 18.95
N ILE A 29 -0.45 -7.24 17.92
CA ILE A 29 -0.31 -5.84 17.49
C ILE A 29 -1.67 -5.30 16.99
N SER A 30 -2.41 -6.10 16.23
CA SER A 30 -3.74 -5.73 15.71
C SER A 30 -4.81 -5.61 16.81
N GLU A 31 -4.70 -6.38 17.89
CA GLU A 31 -5.59 -6.31 19.05
C GLU A 31 -5.21 -5.14 19.98
N ALA A 32 -3.92 -4.95 20.23
CA ALA A 32 -3.40 -3.85 21.03
C ALA A 32 -3.70 -2.50 20.39
N ILE A 33 -3.62 -2.43 19.06
CA ILE A 33 -4.01 -1.26 18.30
C ILE A 33 -5.39 -1.54 17.70
N ARG A 34 -6.47 -1.21 18.41
CA ARG A 34 -7.85 -1.39 17.92
C ARG A 34 -7.94 -1.01 16.45
N LEU A 35 -8.18 -1.99 15.58
CA LEU A 35 -8.20 -1.84 14.11
C LEU A 35 -9.07 -0.67 13.62
N TYR A 36 -10.12 -0.32 14.37
CA TYR A 36 -10.97 0.84 14.10
C TYR A 36 -10.24 2.18 14.26
N GLN A 37 -9.36 2.34 15.25
CA GLN A 37 -8.57 3.55 15.48
C GLN A 37 -7.48 3.71 14.42
N LEU A 38 -6.89 2.60 13.94
CA LEU A 38 -5.95 2.62 12.82
C LEU A 38 -6.59 2.95 11.48
N ARG A 39 -7.90 2.70 11.32
CA ARG A 39 -8.55 2.84 10.02
C ARG A 39 -9.03 4.26 9.75
N SER A 40 -9.44 5.01 10.78
CA SER A 40 -10.06 6.33 10.59
C SER A 40 -9.08 7.38 10.05
N GLU A 41 -7.88 7.51 10.62
CA GLU A 41 -6.94 8.57 10.23
C GLU A 41 -6.36 8.37 8.81
N PRO A 42 -5.85 7.18 8.44
CA PRO A 42 -5.35 6.95 7.10
C PRO A 42 -6.44 7.05 6.03
N LEU A 43 -7.69 6.68 6.34
CA LEU A 43 -8.81 6.86 5.41
C LEU A 43 -9.13 8.33 5.16
N ILE A 44 -9.09 9.17 6.19
CA ILE A 44 -9.27 10.64 6.07
C ILE A 44 -8.14 11.23 5.24
N LEU A 45 -6.88 10.88 5.53
CA LEU A 45 -5.72 11.31 4.75
C LEU A 45 -5.83 10.86 3.28
N THR A 46 -6.25 9.62 3.05
CA THR A 46 -6.50 9.08 1.70
C THR A 46 -7.60 9.87 1.00
N GLN A 47 -8.72 10.16 1.67
CA GLN A 47 -9.80 10.96 1.09
C GLN A 47 -9.33 12.37 0.73
N TYR A 48 -8.53 12.99 1.60
CA TYR A 48 -7.97 14.32 1.37
C TYR A 48 -6.99 14.33 0.20
N LEU A 49 -6.06 13.37 0.15
CA LEU A 49 -5.12 13.24 -0.96
C LEU A 49 -5.87 13.00 -2.28
N GLN A 50 -6.90 12.17 -2.28
CA GLN A 50 -7.74 11.93 -3.45
C GLN A 50 -8.46 13.21 -3.91
N TYR A 51 -8.96 14.03 -2.98
CA TYR A 51 -9.55 15.34 -3.27
C TYR A 51 -8.51 16.28 -3.91
N VAL A 52 -7.29 16.37 -3.36
CA VAL A 52 -6.22 17.22 -3.90
C VAL A 52 -5.82 16.78 -5.30
N ILE A 53 -5.63 15.47 -5.54
CA ILE A 53 -5.31 14.92 -6.87
C ILE A 53 -6.43 15.23 -7.86
N ALA A 54 -7.69 15.03 -7.48
CA ALA A 54 -8.82 15.34 -8.37
C ALA A 54 -8.90 16.84 -8.71
N LYS A 55 -8.61 17.71 -7.73
CA LYS A 55 -8.69 19.16 -7.91
C LYS A 55 -7.52 19.73 -8.72
N GLN A 56 -6.30 19.30 -8.44
CA GLN A 56 -5.08 19.90 -8.99
C GLN A 56 -4.53 19.13 -10.19
N CYS A 57 -4.81 17.83 -10.29
CA CYS A 57 -4.15 16.94 -11.23
C CYS A 57 -5.13 16.22 -12.16
N SER A 58 -6.43 16.56 -12.19
CA SER A 58 -7.40 15.87 -13.08
C SER A 58 -7.05 15.96 -14.57
N GLY A 59 -6.33 17.01 -14.99
CA GLY A 59 -5.80 17.14 -16.35
C GLY A 59 -4.62 16.21 -16.65
N THR A 60 -3.84 15.85 -15.64
CA THR A 60 -2.53 15.18 -15.80
C THR A 60 -2.51 13.73 -15.31
N LEU A 61 -3.34 13.41 -14.32
CA LEU A 61 -3.50 12.10 -13.68
C LEU A 61 -4.94 11.61 -13.83
N ALA A 62 -5.11 10.37 -14.27
CA ALA A 62 -6.35 9.63 -14.17
C ALA A 62 -6.37 8.89 -12.84
N ASN A 63 -7.38 9.15 -12.00
CA ASN A 63 -7.58 8.43 -10.76
C ASN A 63 -8.28 7.09 -11.02
N LEU A 64 -7.70 6.00 -10.55
CA LEU A 64 -8.23 4.64 -10.72
C LEU A 64 -8.84 4.08 -9.42
N THR A 65 -8.64 4.75 -8.28
CA THR A 65 -9.20 4.33 -7.00
C THR A 65 -10.66 4.80 -6.87
N THR A 66 -11.54 3.90 -6.43
CA THR A 66 -12.94 4.22 -6.14
C THR A 66 -13.08 5.38 -5.15
N THR A 67 -14.11 6.20 -5.30
CA THR A 67 -14.43 7.30 -4.39
C THR A 67 -15.18 6.82 -3.15
N ASP A 68 -15.73 5.60 -3.17
CA ASP A 68 -16.42 5.02 -2.02
C ASP A 68 -15.39 4.57 -0.95
N PRO A 69 -15.37 5.22 0.24
CA PRO A 69 -14.42 4.88 1.30
C PRO A 69 -14.61 3.47 1.88
N PHE A 70 -15.78 2.85 1.71
CA PHE A 70 -16.04 1.48 2.17
C PHE A 70 -15.50 0.43 1.20
N GLN A 71 -15.26 0.79 -0.06
CA GLN A 71 -14.78 -0.10 -1.11
C GLN A 71 -13.29 0.08 -1.43
N ARG A 72 -12.54 0.82 -0.61
CA ARG A 72 -11.11 1.05 -0.81
C ARG A 72 -10.28 0.85 0.45
N SER A 73 -8.99 0.61 0.23
CA SER A 73 -7.96 0.71 1.26
C SER A 73 -7.43 2.15 1.36
N THR A 74 -6.27 2.32 1.98
CA THR A 74 -5.54 3.60 2.00
C THR A 74 -4.77 3.87 0.71
N GLN A 75 -4.69 2.91 -0.20
CA GLN A 75 -3.91 3.06 -1.43
C GLN A 75 -4.70 3.81 -2.52
N ILE A 76 -4.11 4.88 -3.03
CA ILE A 76 -4.53 5.59 -4.23
C ILE A 76 -3.73 5.09 -5.41
N SER A 77 -4.43 4.68 -6.46
CA SER A 77 -3.86 4.26 -7.74
C SER A 77 -4.16 5.35 -8.76
N SER A 78 -3.13 5.91 -9.39
CA SER A 78 -3.28 6.93 -10.42
C SER A 78 -2.42 6.61 -11.63
N ARG A 79 -2.85 7.05 -12.82
CA ARG A 79 -2.12 6.86 -14.07
C ARG A 79 -1.82 8.22 -14.71
N PRO A 80 -0.57 8.54 -15.07
CA PRO A 80 -0.26 9.73 -15.84
C PRO A 80 -0.84 9.64 -17.25
N LYS A 81 -1.33 10.77 -17.76
CA LYS A 81 -1.96 10.86 -19.10
C LYS A 81 -0.96 11.21 -20.20
N GLU A 82 -0.05 12.13 -19.92
CA GLU A 82 0.82 12.76 -20.94
C GLU A 82 2.30 12.43 -20.77
N ILE A 83 2.72 12.00 -19.58
CA ILE A 83 4.09 11.63 -19.26
C ILE A 83 4.18 10.16 -18.92
N THR A 84 5.38 9.58 -19.09
CA THR A 84 5.63 8.20 -18.66
C THR A 84 5.59 8.10 -17.14
N ILE A 85 5.28 6.90 -16.64
CA ILE A 85 5.28 6.63 -15.21
C ILE A 85 6.65 6.84 -14.57
N GLN A 86 7.73 6.56 -15.32
CA GLN A 86 9.10 6.76 -14.87
C GLN A 86 9.42 8.25 -14.72
N GLN A 87 9.03 9.09 -15.67
CA GLN A 87 9.21 10.54 -15.56
C GLN A 87 8.47 11.11 -14.35
N LEU A 88 7.23 10.67 -14.10
CA LEU A 88 6.49 11.08 -12.91
C LEU A 88 7.22 10.65 -11.63
N HIS A 89 7.71 9.41 -11.58
CA HIS A 89 8.45 8.89 -10.45
C HIS A 89 9.72 9.68 -10.15
N ASP A 90 10.55 9.93 -11.17
CA ASP A 90 11.82 10.64 -11.02
C ASP A 90 11.60 12.07 -10.50
N GLU A 91 10.53 12.75 -10.96
CA GLU A 91 10.16 14.07 -10.44
C GLU A 91 9.64 14.03 -8.99
N MET A 92 8.85 13.01 -8.64
CA MET A 92 8.36 12.81 -7.28
C MET A 92 9.51 12.49 -6.30
N GLU A 93 10.47 11.66 -6.72
CA GLU A 93 11.65 11.30 -5.93
C GLU A 93 12.54 12.51 -5.66
N LYS A 94 12.76 13.39 -6.66
CA LYS A 94 13.48 14.68 -6.47
C LYS A 94 12.84 15.58 -5.41
N LEU A 95 11.52 15.49 -5.26
CA LEU A 95 10.76 16.23 -4.25
C LEU A 95 10.71 15.51 -2.88
N GLY A 96 11.40 14.37 -2.75
CA GLY A 96 11.44 13.58 -1.52
C GLY A 96 10.17 12.73 -1.30
N VAL A 97 9.32 12.56 -2.31
CA VAL A 97 8.13 11.73 -2.21
C VAL A 97 8.48 10.27 -2.46
N VAL A 98 8.40 9.47 -1.41
CA VAL A 98 8.60 8.01 -1.50
C VAL A 98 7.34 7.37 -2.06
N VAL A 99 7.44 6.88 -3.30
CA VAL A 99 6.39 6.14 -3.97
C VAL A 99 6.54 4.66 -3.67
N ILE A 100 5.44 4.01 -3.27
CA ILE A 100 5.49 2.65 -2.72
C ILE A 100 5.57 1.59 -3.82
N ASP A 101 4.92 1.83 -4.96
CA ASP A 101 4.81 0.82 -6.01
C ASP A 101 4.48 1.45 -7.38
N ILE A 102 5.21 0.99 -8.39
CA ILE A 102 5.04 1.35 -9.80
C ILE A 102 4.91 0.06 -10.61
N ARG A 103 3.71 -0.19 -11.13
CA ARG A 103 3.41 -1.34 -11.99
C ARG A 103 2.35 -0.94 -13.02
N ASP A 104 2.48 -1.45 -14.25
CA ASP A 104 1.47 -1.32 -15.31
C ASP A 104 1.04 0.14 -15.61
N ASP A 105 2.01 1.06 -15.63
CA ASP A 105 1.81 2.52 -15.78
C ASP A 105 0.89 3.13 -14.72
N ILE A 106 0.89 2.56 -13.52
CA ILE A 106 0.12 3.03 -12.37
C ILE A 106 1.08 3.35 -11.24
N ILE A 107 0.92 4.55 -10.68
CA ILE A 107 1.55 4.95 -9.43
C ILE A 107 0.61 4.62 -8.27
N ARG A 108 1.14 3.99 -7.22
CA ARG A 108 0.41 3.67 -5.99
C ARG A 108 0.99 4.43 -4.82
N ILE A 109 0.14 5.24 -4.19
CA ILE A 109 0.48 6.07 -3.04
C ILE A 109 -0.43 5.64 -1.89
N ALA A 110 0.15 5.21 -0.78
CA ALA A 110 -0.60 4.95 0.45
C ALA A 110 -0.12 5.94 1.50
N PRO A 111 -0.90 7.00 1.82
CA PRO A 111 -0.54 7.92 2.87
C PRO A 111 -0.58 7.17 4.21
N VAL A 112 0.47 7.34 4.98
CA VAL A 112 0.63 6.85 6.35
C VAL A 112 0.71 8.09 7.26
N PRO A 113 0.10 8.08 8.45
CA PRO A 113 0.29 9.14 9.45
C PRO A 113 1.76 9.35 9.83
#